data_AF-H7EP76-F1
#
_entry.id   AF-H7EP76-F1
#
_cell.length_a   1.000
_cell.length_b   1.000
_cell.length_c   1.000
_cell.angle_alpha   90.00
_cell.angle_beta   90.00
_cell.angle_gamma   90.00
#
_symmetry.space_group_name_H-M   'P 1'
#
loop_
_entity.id
_entity.type
_entity.pdbx_description
1 polymer ?
#
loop_
_entity_poly.entity_id
_entity_poly.type
_entity_poly.pdbx_seq_one_letter_code
_entity_poly.pdbx_strand_id
1 'polypeptide(L)'
;MTANTKGGLLQRATKLIAETTPKFSEWTAKNGFRHAGILTPYKTGTGAEFYVMTESTGFNSKTIASSISFRDFWNGKLSKAFEWQCFSKDFNELSPFLPLFDDQTSMDMASLYFLPFNDKETPMIFVLAEFSDEEQTVLPQSSACASMLKKIVEYKRDEQRELAEIDESIEKGLEISSAHFFILSLKNSVEKLMQNVEIERKLSKIDMVDRIELKARITAAVTSSAYATIAPLFKSPNCIHVDETPTSGDMKIVLFAKDELDEKLLSFHIVSMLQPLLGEHATKHTLLLSAGICPIKKGAVAFLQNG
;
A
#
# COMPACT_ATOMS: atom_id res chain seq x y z
N MET A 1 -4.98 32.53 31.57
CA MET A 1 -5.81 32.41 30.35
C MET A 1 -5.01 31.63 29.33
N THR A 2 -5.21 30.32 29.24
CA THR A 2 -4.51 29.43 28.32
C THR A 2 -5.51 28.92 27.28
N ALA A 3 -5.21 29.17 26.02
CA ALA A 3 -6.03 28.79 24.88
C ALA A 3 -6.08 27.27 24.76
N ASN A 4 -7.29 26.74 24.82
CA ASN A 4 -7.61 25.33 24.69
C ASN A 4 -7.76 25.03 23.18
N THR A 5 -6.74 24.49 22.53
CA THR A 5 -6.85 24.02 21.14
C THR A 5 -7.69 22.75 21.12
N LYS A 6 -8.93 22.89 20.64
CA LYS A 6 -9.87 21.80 20.39
C LYS A 6 -9.29 20.90 19.28
N GLY A 7 -8.71 19.76 19.66
CA GLY A 7 -8.50 18.65 18.72
C GLY A 7 -9.85 18.19 18.16
N GLY A 8 -9.92 17.93 16.85
CA GLY A 8 -11.14 17.48 16.17
C GLY A 8 -11.72 16.21 16.79
N LEU A 9 -13.01 15.95 16.54
CA LEU A 9 -13.83 14.89 17.16
C LEU A 9 -13.18 13.49 17.21
N LEU A 10 -12.18 13.22 16.37
CA LEU A 10 -11.54 11.92 16.17
C LEU A 10 -10.11 11.82 16.76
N GLN A 11 -9.60 12.87 17.41
CA GLN A 11 -8.17 12.98 17.74
C GLN A 11 -7.79 12.62 19.19
N ARG A 12 -8.66 11.93 19.94
CA ARG A 12 -8.36 11.52 21.31
C ARG A 12 -8.55 10.02 21.51
N ALA A 13 -7.48 9.24 21.28
CA ALA A 13 -7.22 7.99 21.99
C ALA A 13 -5.80 7.47 21.68
N THR A 14 -5.19 6.91 22.71
CA THR A 14 -3.77 6.59 22.88
C THR A 14 -3.45 5.15 22.48
N LYS A 15 -2.19 4.93 22.09
CA LYS A 15 -1.53 3.66 21.72
C LYS A 15 -1.66 2.55 22.78
N LEU A 16 -2.11 1.37 22.34
CA LEU A 16 -1.68 0.07 22.88
C LEU A 16 -0.70 -0.50 21.84
N ILE A 17 0.59 -0.59 22.16
CA ILE A 17 1.59 -1.25 21.32
C ILE A 17 1.85 -2.61 21.97
N ALA A 18 1.25 -3.67 21.41
CA ALA A 18 1.87 -4.98 21.48
C ALA A 18 3.07 -4.99 20.50
N GLU A 19 4.15 -5.68 20.83
CA GLU A 19 5.28 -5.88 19.92
C GLU A 19 4.84 -6.79 18.76
N THR A 20 4.19 -6.19 17.77
CA THR A 20 3.94 -6.78 16.45
C THR A 20 5.10 -6.43 15.53
N THR A 21 5.43 -7.34 14.61
CA THR A 21 6.24 -6.97 13.45
C THR A 21 5.46 -5.86 12.73
N PRO A 22 6.01 -4.64 12.60
CA PRO A 22 5.26 -3.50 12.08
C PRO A 22 4.95 -3.73 10.60
N LYS A 23 3.77 -3.30 10.17
CA LYS A 23 3.40 -3.29 8.74
C LYS A 23 4.42 -2.43 7.98
N PHE A 24 4.61 -2.69 6.68
CA PHE A 24 5.56 -1.95 5.86
C PHE A 24 5.40 -0.43 6.00
N SER A 25 4.16 0.07 5.89
CA SER A 25 3.81 1.48 6.02
C SER A 25 4.10 2.08 7.40
N GLU A 26 3.93 1.31 8.47
CA GLU A 26 4.24 1.76 9.83
C GLU A 26 5.74 1.84 10.05
N TRP A 27 6.47 0.86 9.53
CA TRP A 27 7.92 0.85 9.59
C TRP A 27 8.54 1.98 8.76
N THR A 28 8.07 2.23 7.54
CA THR A 28 8.53 3.36 6.71
C THR A 28 8.27 4.68 7.40
N ALA A 29 7.04 4.90 7.91
CA ALA A 29 6.69 6.10 8.66
C ALA A 29 7.57 6.30 9.91
N LYS A 30 7.86 5.25 10.67
CA LYS A 30 8.73 5.30 11.85
C LYS A 30 10.16 5.73 11.52
N ASN A 31 10.65 5.36 10.34
CA ASN A 31 11.99 5.72 9.87
C ASN A 31 12.02 7.01 9.05
N GLY A 32 10.89 7.70 8.91
CA GLY A 32 10.79 8.93 8.12
C GLY A 32 10.85 8.69 6.61
N PHE A 33 10.68 7.45 6.14
CA PHE A 33 10.70 7.12 4.72
C PHE A 33 9.36 7.51 4.09
N ARG A 34 9.36 8.61 3.34
CA ARG A 34 8.14 9.18 2.74
C ARG A 34 7.73 8.43 1.48
N HIS A 35 8.68 8.14 0.60
CA HIS A 35 8.46 7.43 -0.66
C HIS A 35 9.31 6.16 -0.70
N ALA A 36 8.66 5.03 -0.44
CA ALA A 36 9.34 3.77 -0.22
C ALA A 36 8.59 2.62 -0.89
N GLY A 37 9.31 1.61 -1.39
CA GLY A 37 8.68 0.43 -1.95
C GLY A 37 9.59 -0.79 -1.98
N ILE A 38 8.99 -1.97 -2.11
CA ILE A 38 9.72 -3.23 -2.28
C ILE A 38 9.42 -3.77 -3.67
N LEU A 39 10.47 -3.91 -4.47
CA LEU A 39 10.43 -4.61 -5.75
C LEU A 39 10.67 -6.10 -5.49
N THR A 40 9.67 -6.91 -5.85
CA THR A 40 9.68 -8.36 -5.67
C THR A 40 9.76 -9.04 -7.03
N PRO A 41 10.59 -10.08 -7.19
CA PRO A 41 10.68 -10.79 -8.46
C PRO A 41 9.44 -11.69 -8.67
N TYR A 42 9.08 -11.82 -9.93
CA TYR A 42 8.07 -12.73 -10.44
C TYR A 42 8.69 -13.49 -11.61
N LYS A 43 8.77 -14.81 -11.46
CA LYS A 43 9.28 -15.70 -12.49
C LYS A 43 8.13 -16.17 -13.35
N THR A 44 8.23 -15.92 -14.66
CA THR A 44 7.23 -16.34 -15.63
C THR A 44 7.30 -17.82 -15.94
N GLY A 45 6.23 -18.35 -16.54
CA GLY A 45 6.23 -19.70 -17.10
C GLY A 45 7.31 -19.92 -18.16
N THR A 46 7.75 -18.85 -18.84
CA THR A 46 8.82 -18.87 -19.84
C THR A 46 10.24 -18.79 -19.26
N GLY A 47 10.37 -18.66 -17.93
CA GLY A 47 11.65 -18.56 -17.23
C GLY A 47 12.25 -17.16 -17.18
N ALA A 48 11.60 -16.16 -17.76
CA ALA A 48 11.95 -14.75 -17.57
C ALA A 48 11.60 -14.30 -16.13
N GLU A 49 12.31 -13.31 -15.62
CA GLU A 49 12.08 -12.77 -14.27
C GLU A 49 11.88 -11.26 -14.33
N PHE A 50 10.74 -10.83 -13.79
CA PHE A 50 10.32 -9.43 -13.71
C PHE A 50 10.32 -8.98 -12.27
N TYR A 51 10.63 -7.72 -12.02
CA TYR A 51 10.44 -7.08 -10.73
C TYR A 51 9.23 -6.17 -10.81
N VAL A 52 8.41 -6.21 -9.77
CA VAL A 52 7.25 -5.33 -9.62
C VAL A 52 7.15 -4.87 -8.17
N MET A 53 6.69 -3.65 -7.96
CA MET A 53 6.49 -3.11 -6.63
C MET A 53 5.30 -3.81 -5.95
N THR A 54 5.56 -4.51 -4.84
CA THR A 54 4.53 -5.25 -4.08
C THR A 54 4.18 -4.59 -2.75
N GLU A 55 5.12 -3.84 -2.17
CA GLU A 55 4.87 -2.92 -1.07
C GLU A 55 5.16 -1.50 -1.52
N SER A 56 4.37 -0.55 -1.07
CA SER A 56 4.58 0.86 -1.37
C SER A 56 4.03 1.77 -0.28
N THR A 57 4.68 2.91 -0.10
CA THR A 57 4.23 4.04 0.71
C THR A 57 4.66 5.32 0.00
N GLY A 58 3.75 6.29 -0.10
CA GLY A 58 4.01 7.59 -0.73
C GLY A 58 4.12 7.60 -2.25
N PHE A 59 4.29 6.46 -2.93
CA PHE A 59 4.18 6.42 -4.39
C PHE A 59 2.72 6.37 -4.82
N ASN A 60 2.41 7.10 -5.89
CA ASN A 60 1.11 7.01 -6.52
C ASN A 60 0.96 5.70 -7.30
N SER A 61 -0.28 5.38 -7.65
CA SER A 61 -0.64 4.15 -8.35
C SER A 61 -0.01 4.03 -9.74
N LYS A 62 0.20 5.15 -10.46
CA LYS A 62 0.90 5.16 -11.76
C LYS A 62 2.34 4.70 -11.61
N THR A 63 3.06 5.20 -10.61
CA THR A 63 4.42 4.74 -10.29
C THR A 63 4.42 3.26 -9.92
N ILE A 64 3.51 2.81 -9.05
CA ILE A 64 3.42 1.38 -8.69
C ILE A 64 3.24 0.52 -9.94
N ALA A 65 2.33 0.90 -10.85
CA ALA A 65 2.06 0.14 -12.07
C ALA A 65 3.18 0.25 -13.12
N SER A 66 3.94 1.35 -13.15
CA SER A 66 5.09 1.54 -14.03
C SER A 66 6.37 0.84 -13.57
N SER A 67 6.42 0.36 -12.32
CA SER A 67 7.61 -0.26 -11.70
C SER A 67 8.09 -1.57 -12.36
N ILE A 68 7.32 -2.13 -13.29
CA ILE A 68 7.62 -3.38 -13.98
C ILE A 68 8.97 -3.25 -14.71
N SER A 69 9.91 -4.12 -14.33
CA SER A 69 11.28 -4.13 -14.85
C SER A 69 11.79 -5.56 -15.02
N PHE A 70 12.79 -5.76 -15.89
CA PHE A 70 13.42 -7.07 -16.07
C PHE A 70 14.57 -7.28 -15.10
N ARG A 71 14.85 -8.53 -14.70
CA ARG A 71 16.01 -8.86 -13.87
C ARG A 71 17.34 -8.34 -14.44
N ASP A 72 17.53 -8.41 -15.76
CA ASP A 72 18.78 -7.99 -16.41
C ASP A 72 19.07 -6.50 -16.24
N PHE A 73 18.03 -5.67 -16.13
CA PHE A 73 18.17 -4.26 -15.79
C PHE A 73 18.87 -4.09 -14.45
N TRP A 74 18.41 -4.81 -13.42
CA TRP A 74 18.98 -4.71 -12.07
C TRP A 74 20.37 -5.33 -11.96
N ASN A 75 20.60 -6.47 -12.63
CA ASN A 75 21.92 -7.11 -12.67
C ASN A 75 23.00 -6.19 -13.28
N GLY A 76 22.63 -5.31 -14.21
CA GLY A 76 23.53 -4.36 -14.85
C GLY A 76 23.66 -3.01 -14.13
N LYS A 77 22.79 -2.71 -13.16
CA LYS A 77 22.73 -1.40 -12.49
C LYS A 77 23.12 -1.43 -11.02
N LEU A 78 22.76 -2.49 -10.30
CA LEU A 78 23.08 -2.63 -8.89
C LEU A 78 24.30 -3.52 -8.71
N SER A 79 25.18 -3.09 -7.82
CA SER A 79 26.24 -3.95 -7.30
C SER A 79 25.64 -5.14 -6.56
N LYS A 80 26.40 -6.24 -6.49
CA LYS A 80 26.01 -7.43 -5.71
C LYS A 80 26.15 -7.24 -4.19
N ALA A 81 26.58 -6.06 -3.72
CA ALA A 81 26.69 -5.78 -2.31
C ALA A 81 25.30 -5.54 -1.70
N PHE A 82 25.06 -6.11 -0.52
CA PHE A 82 23.84 -5.88 0.28
C PHE A 82 23.95 -4.56 1.07
N GLU A 83 24.30 -3.48 0.36
CA GLU A 83 24.54 -2.15 0.89
C GLU A 83 23.68 -1.12 0.14
N TRP A 84 23.50 0.04 0.76
CA TRP A 84 22.81 1.16 0.14
C TRP A 84 23.56 1.66 -1.09
N GLN A 85 22.84 1.79 -2.19
CA GLN A 85 23.33 2.35 -3.44
C GLN A 85 22.51 3.58 -3.76
N CYS A 86 23.16 4.74 -3.84
CA CYS A 86 22.53 6.03 -4.10
C CYS A 86 22.77 6.42 -5.57
N PHE A 87 21.73 6.94 -6.22
CA PHE A 87 21.78 7.52 -7.55
C PHE A 87 21.10 8.88 -7.46
N SER A 88 21.79 9.95 -7.85
CA SER A 88 21.23 11.31 -7.73
C SER A 88 21.18 12.06 -9.05
N LYS A 89 20.32 13.07 -9.10
CA LYS A 89 20.17 13.97 -10.24
C LYS A 89 21.44 14.78 -10.48
N ASP A 90 22.14 15.15 -9.42
CA ASP A 90 23.36 15.97 -9.46
C ASP A 90 24.49 15.30 -10.23
N PHE A 91 24.54 13.96 -10.23
CA PHE A 91 25.51 13.17 -10.99
C PHE A 91 24.95 12.62 -12.31
N ASN A 92 23.73 13.01 -12.70
CA ASN A 92 23.01 12.51 -13.88
C ASN A 92 22.87 10.97 -13.89
N GLU A 93 22.71 10.37 -12.70
CA GLU A 93 22.68 8.92 -12.52
C GLU A 93 21.26 8.35 -12.51
N LEU A 94 20.23 9.21 -12.39
CA LEU A 94 18.83 8.81 -12.30
C LEU A 94 18.23 8.35 -13.63
N SER A 95 18.75 8.82 -14.78
CA SER A 95 18.12 8.64 -16.09
C SER A 95 17.71 7.18 -16.42
N PRO A 96 18.49 6.14 -16.06
CA PRO A 96 18.10 4.76 -16.31
C PRO A 96 16.88 4.29 -15.51
N PHE A 97 16.59 4.91 -14.37
CA PHE A 97 15.52 4.51 -13.45
C PHE A 97 14.22 5.27 -13.67
N LEU A 98 14.27 6.48 -14.25
CA LEU A 98 13.09 7.30 -14.50
C LEU A 98 11.95 6.53 -15.21
N PRO A 99 12.20 5.64 -16.20
CA PRO A 99 11.12 4.85 -16.82
C PRO A 99 10.36 3.91 -15.87
N LEU A 100 10.81 3.72 -14.63
CA LEU A 100 10.12 2.92 -13.61
C LEU A 100 9.07 3.71 -12.83
N PHE A 101 9.07 5.04 -12.98
CA PHE A 101 8.20 5.96 -12.28
C PHE A 101 7.27 6.66 -13.28
N ASP A 102 6.23 7.32 -12.80
CA ASP A 102 5.45 8.21 -13.67
C ASP A 102 6.21 9.51 -13.98
N ASP A 103 5.73 10.25 -14.98
CA ASP A 103 6.36 11.49 -15.45
C ASP A 103 6.54 12.54 -14.34
N GLN A 104 5.52 12.75 -13.50
CA GLN A 104 5.56 13.76 -12.44
C GLN A 104 6.58 13.37 -11.38
N THR A 105 6.52 12.12 -10.93
CA THR A 105 7.47 11.54 -9.98
C THR A 105 8.90 11.64 -10.51
N SER A 106 9.11 11.36 -11.79
CA SER A 106 10.42 11.42 -12.44
C SER A 106 11.00 12.84 -12.52
N MET A 107 10.15 13.86 -12.68
CA MET A 107 10.59 15.26 -12.79
C MET A 107 11.09 15.82 -11.44
N ASP A 108 10.36 15.50 -10.37
CA ASP A 108 10.56 16.09 -9.04
C ASP A 108 11.60 15.35 -8.19
N MET A 109 11.94 14.12 -8.58
CA MET A 109 12.91 13.27 -7.90
C MET A 109 14.32 13.86 -7.90
N ALA A 110 14.91 13.91 -6.70
CA ALA A 110 16.28 14.34 -6.46
C ALA A 110 17.25 13.16 -6.39
N SER A 111 16.87 12.11 -5.65
CA SER A 111 17.72 10.93 -5.41
C SER A 111 16.91 9.63 -5.30
N LEU A 112 17.53 8.52 -5.67
CA LEU A 112 17.05 7.16 -5.46
C LEU A 112 18.07 6.36 -4.66
N TYR A 113 17.57 5.63 -3.68
CA TYR A 113 18.38 4.69 -2.90
C TYR A 113 17.83 3.29 -3.09
N PHE A 114 18.72 2.37 -3.40
CA PHE A 114 18.41 0.95 -3.54
C PHE A 114 19.17 0.16 -2.49
N LEU A 115 18.46 -0.75 -1.83
CA LEU A 115 19.04 -1.75 -0.95
C LEU A 115 18.63 -3.14 -1.43
N PRO A 116 19.53 -3.87 -2.11
CA PRO A 116 19.33 -5.29 -2.39
C PRO A 116 19.24 -6.09 -1.07
N PHE A 117 18.33 -7.06 -1.01
CA PHE A 117 18.24 -8.03 0.09
C PHE A 117 17.66 -9.36 -0.40
N ASN A 118 17.81 -10.43 0.39
CA ASN A 118 17.27 -11.75 0.05
C ASN A 118 16.24 -12.23 1.09
N ASP A 119 15.03 -12.60 0.65
CA ASP A 119 14.08 -13.42 1.42
C ASP A 119 14.19 -14.88 0.96
N LYS A 120 14.67 -15.80 1.82
CA LYS A 120 14.80 -17.24 1.51
C LYS A 120 15.36 -17.51 0.09
N GLU A 121 16.49 -16.88 -0.24
CA GLU A 121 17.19 -16.94 -1.55
C GLU A 121 16.54 -16.19 -2.72
N THR A 122 15.38 -15.56 -2.50
CA THR A 122 14.72 -14.69 -3.49
C THR A 122 15.30 -13.27 -3.42
N PRO A 123 15.97 -12.77 -4.47
CA PRO A 123 16.51 -11.42 -4.49
C PRO A 123 15.39 -10.38 -4.60
N MET A 124 15.35 -9.45 -3.67
CA MET A 124 14.40 -8.35 -3.60
C MET A 124 15.16 -7.02 -3.51
N ILE A 125 14.49 -5.93 -3.85
CA ILE A 125 15.11 -4.60 -3.84
C ILE A 125 14.20 -3.66 -3.07
N PHE A 126 14.73 -3.08 -1.99
CA PHE A 126 14.08 -1.97 -1.32
C PHE A 126 14.47 -0.67 -2.00
N VAL A 127 13.47 0.15 -2.31
CA VAL A 127 13.60 1.43 -3.02
C VAL A 127 13.16 2.55 -2.10
N LEU A 128 13.97 3.60 -2.02
CA LEU A 128 13.60 4.89 -1.44
C LEU A 128 13.78 5.96 -2.50
N ALA A 129 12.81 6.85 -2.62
CA ALA A 129 12.92 8.06 -3.43
C ALA A 129 12.90 9.29 -2.53
N GLU A 130 13.74 10.26 -2.87
CA GLU A 130 13.74 11.59 -2.28
C GLU A 130 13.39 12.61 -3.35
N PHE A 131 12.49 13.51 -2.99
CA PHE A 131 12.05 14.60 -3.87
C PHE A 131 12.77 15.90 -3.51
N SER A 132 12.83 16.81 -4.48
CA SER A 132 13.66 18.02 -4.38
C SER A 132 13.25 18.98 -3.26
N ASP A 133 12.02 18.89 -2.76
CA ASP A 133 11.45 19.69 -1.68
C ASP A 133 11.51 19.01 -0.30
N GLU A 134 12.16 17.85 -0.21
CA GLU A 134 12.22 17.06 1.02
C GLU A 134 13.55 17.19 1.76
N GLU A 135 13.49 17.00 3.09
CA GLU A 135 14.71 16.87 3.89
C GLU A 135 15.40 15.55 3.56
N GLN A 136 16.73 15.58 3.53
CA GLN A 136 17.52 14.38 3.28
C GLN A 136 17.25 13.31 4.35
N THR A 137 16.94 12.11 3.89
CA THR A 137 16.66 10.94 4.71
C THR A 137 17.96 10.41 5.31
N VAL A 138 17.94 10.16 6.61
CA VAL A 138 19.03 9.45 7.28
C VAL A 138 18.88 7.96 7.05
N LEU A 139 19.78 7.37 6.26
CA LEU A 139 19.74 5.95 5.96
C LEU A 139 20.22 5.11 7.16
N PRO A 140 19.43 4.13 7.63
CA PRO A 140 19.86 3.21 8.67
C PRO A 140 20.89 2.21 8.13
N GLN A 141 21.57 1.49 9.03
CA GLN A 141 22.48 0.42 8.65
C GLN A 141 21.80 -0.63 7.76
N SER A 142 22.43 -0.96 6.64
CA SER A 142 21.89 -1.86 5.61
C SER A 142 21.49 -3.23 6.17
N SER A 143 22.28 -3.80 7.09
CA SER A 143 22.00 -5.09 7.73
C SER A 143 20.74 -5.08 8.60
N ALA A 144 20.54 -4.02 9.40
CA ALA A 144 19.36 -3.86 10.24
C ALA A 144 18.10 -3.64 9.39
N CYS A 145 18.21 -2.82 8.36
CA CYS A 145 17.14 -2.57 7.39
C CYS A 145 16.73 -3.86 6.68
N ALA A 146 17.69 -4.59 6.11
CA ALA A 146 17.44 -5.86 5.42
C ALA A 146 16.82 -6.92 6.33
N SER A 147 17.25 -7.03 7.60
CA SER A 147 16.65 -7.96 8.56
C SER A 147 15.18 -7.64 8.81
N MET A 148 14.85 -6.35 8.92
CA MET A 148 13.47 -5.91 9.15
C MET A 148 12.58 -6.12 7.93
N LEU A 149 13.08 -5.81 6.73
CA LEU A 149 12.37 -6.04 5.47
C LEU A 149 12.01 -7.53 5.28
N LYS A 150 12.91 -8.44 5.63
CA LYS A 150 12.61 -9.88 5.62
C LYS A 150 11.45 -10.22 6.54
N LYS A 151 11.45 -9.71 7.77
CA LYS A 151 10.34 -9.93 8.73
C LYS A 151 9.02 -9.38 8.20
N ILE A 152 9.03 -8.21 7.55
CA ILE A 152 7.84 -7.59 6.96
C ILE A 152 7.27 -8.49 5.84
N VAL A 153 8.14 -8.99 4.95
CA VAL A 153 7.76 -9.88 3.85
C VAL A 153 7.28 -11.24 4.37
N GLU A 154 7.88 -11.76 5.45
CA GLU A 154 7.45 -13.01 6.10
C GLU A 154 6.13 -12.86 6.86
N TYR A 155 5.91 -11.73 7.55
CA TYR A 155 4.71 -11.49 8.36
C TYR A 155 3.42 -11.42 7.54
N LYS A 156 3.48 -10.94 6.29
CA LYS A 156 2.34 -11.00 5.36
C LYS A 156 1.81 -12.41 5.11
N ARG A 157 2.55 -13.46 5.51
CA ARG A 157 2.14 -14.86 5.36
C ARG A 157 1.47 -15.44 6.63
N ASP A 158 1.28 -14.65 7.70
CA ASP A 158 0.80 -15.13 9.00
C ASP A 158 -0.50 -14.39 9.43
N GLU A 159 -1.65 -14.90 8.95
CA GLU A 159 -2.99 -14.28 9.01
C GLU A 159 -3.66 -14.36 10.41
N GLN A 160 -3.13 -15.18 11.32
CA GLN A 160 -3.87 -15.58 12.53
C GLN A 160 -4.01 -14.48 13.61
N ARG A 161 -3.23 -13.40 13.53
CA ARG A 161 -3.25 -12.32 14.55
C ARG A 161 -4.26 -11.20 14.27
N GLU A 162 -4.49 -10.84 13.01
CA GLU A 162 -5.43 -9.75 12.68
C GLU A 162 -6.87 -10.09 13.09
N LEU A 163 -7.24 -11.37 13.06
CA LEU A 163 -8.60 -11.83 13.37
C LEU A 163 -8.99 -11.60 14.84
N ALA A 164 -8.05 -11.76 15.78
CA ALA A 164 -8.33 -11.57 17.21
C ALA A 164 -8.58 -10.09 17.57
N GLU A 165 -7.84 -9.16 16.95
CA GLU A 165 -8.03 -7.72 17.15
C GLU A 165 -9.34 -7.22 16.52
N ILE A 166 -9.71 -7.79 15.36
CA ILE A 166 -11.00 -7.53 14.70
C ILE A 166 -12.16 -8.00 15.59
N ASP A 167 -12.06 -9.19 16.17
CA ASP A 167 -13.09 -9.77 17.04
C ASP A 167 -13.38 -8.90 18.27
N GLU A 168 -12.32 -8.39 18.94
CA GLU A 168 -12.46 -7.51 20.11
C GLU A 168 -13.07 -6.16 19.72
N SER A 169 -12.66 -5.59 18.57
CA SER A 169 -13.19 -4.31 18.10
C SER A 169 -14.66 -4.39 17.72
N ILE A 170 -15.10 -5.49 17.08
CA ILE A 170 -16.51 -5.72 16.75
C ILE A 170 -17.35 -5.86 18.01
N GLU A 171 -16.85 -6.57 19.02
CA GLU A 171 -17.57 -6.77 20.29
C GLU A 171 -17.84 -5.43 20.98
N LYS A 172 -16.81 -4.58 21.11
CA LYS A 172 -16.94 -3.20 21.61
C LYS A 172 -17.88 -2.34 20.77
N GLY A 173 -17.86 -2.51 19.45
CA GLY A 173 -18.74 -1.76 18.54
C GLY A 173 -20.22 -2.10 18.71
N LEU A 174 -20.53 -3.38 18.90
CA LEU A 174 -21.91 -3.84 19.07
C LEU A 174 -22.55 -3.41 20.39
N GLU A 175 -21.74 -3.07 21.40
CA GLU A 175 -22.24 -2.40 22.62
C GLU A 175 -22.76 -0.98 22.33
N ILE A 176 -22.31 -0.35 21.23
CA ILE A 176 -22.67 1.02 20.85
C ILE A 176 -23.87 1.03 19.89
N SER A 177 -23.81 0.23 18.82
CA SER A 177 -24.83 0.18 17.77
C SER A 177 -24.74 -1.10 16.93
N SER A 178 -25.72 -1.33 16.06
CA SER A 178 -25.58 -2.30 14.97
C SER A 178 -24.40 -1.93 14.06
N ALA A 179 -23.75 -2.96 13.51
CA ALA A 179 -22.64 -2.82 12.57
C ALA A 179 -23.17 -2.43 11.18
N HIS A 180 -22.65 -1.35 10.60
CA HIS A 180 -22.94 -0.93 9.23
C HIS A 180 -21.80 -1.40 8.32
N PHE A 181 -22.15 -2.08 7.24
CA PHE A 181 -21.20 -2.70 6.33
C PHE A 181 -21.04 -1.88 5.08
N PHE A 182 -19.79 -1.63 4.69
CA PHE A 182 -19.45 -1.00 3.44
C PHE A 182 -18.37 -1.78 2.70
N ILE A 183 -18.47 -1.78 1.38
CA ILE A 183 -17.43 -2.29 0.48
C ILE A 183 -16.86 -1.09 -0.26
N LEU A 184 -15.56 -0.84 -0.08
CA LEU A 184 -14.80 0.13 -0.85
C LEU A 184 -14.12 -0.61 -2.00
N SER A 185 -14.57 -0.38 -3.23
CA SER A 185 -13.98 -0.99 -4.42
C SER A 185 -13.07 -0.02 -5.17
N LEU A 186 -11.83 -0.45 -5.38
CA LEU A 186 -10.82 0.23 -6.20
C LEU A 186 -10.63 -0.42 -7.57
N LYS A 187 -11.32 -1.54 -7.82
CA LYS A 187 -11.16 -2.33 -9.04
C LYS A 187 -11.20 -1.51 -10.32
N ASN A 188 -12.23 -0.68 -10.49
CA ASN A 188 -12.38 0.17 -11.67
C ASN A 188 -11.26 1.22 -11.78
N SER A 189 -10.78 1.74 -10.65
CA SER A 189 -9.68 2.70 -10.62
C SER A 189 -8.39 2.07 -11.12
N VAL A 190 -8.08 0.86 -10.65
CA VAL A 190 -6.89 0.11 -11.08
C VAL A 190 -7.04 -0.38 -12.52
N GLU A 191 -8.20 -0.84 -12.95
CA GLU A 191 -8.43 -1.23 -14.34
C GLU A 191 -8.21 -0.06 -15.31
N LYS A 192 -8.66 1.14 -14.95
CA LYS A 192 -8.45 2.36 -15.74
C LYS A 192 -6.98 2.78 -15.77
N LEU A 193 -6.28 2.64 -14.65
CA LEU A 193 -4.84 2.83 -14.59
C LEU A 193 -4.09 1.90 -15.55
N MET A 194 -4.51 0.64 -15.64
CA MET A 194 -3.89 -0.38 -16.50
C MET A 194 -4.12 -0.15 -18.00
N GLN A 195 -5.05 0.74 -18.37
CA GLN A 195 -5.30 1.15 -19.77
C GLN A 195 -4.32 2.26 -20.21
N ASN A 196 -3.40 2.70 -19.36
CA ASN A 196 -2.35 3.64 -19.76
C ASN A 196 -1.46 3.03 -20.84
N VAL A 197 -1.21 3.79 -21.91
CA VAL A 197 -0.46 3.36 -23.10
C VAL A 197 0.93 2.82 -22.76
N GLU A 198 1.63 3.43 -21.79
CA GLU A 198 2.99 3.00 -21.43
C GLU A 198 2.97 1.67 -20.67
N ILE A 199 2.05 1.53 -19.72
CA ILE A 199 1.86 0.30 -18.95
C ILE A 199 1.44 -0.83 -19.89
N GLU A 200 0.48 -0.57 -20.79
CA GLU A 200 0.07 -1.54 -21.80
C GLU A 200 1.22 -1.96 -22.71
N ARG A 201 2.10 -1.03 -23.11
CA ARG A 201 3.29 -1.34 -23.92
C ARG A 201 4.29 -2.23 -23.18
N LYS A 202 4.44 -2.07 -21.87
CA LYS A 202 5.29 -2.96 -21.05
C LYS A 202 4.65 -4.35 -20.94
N LEU A 203 3.35 -4.40 -20.66
CA LEU A 203 2.59 -5.64 -20.48
C LEU A 203 2.35 -6.42 -21.79
N SER A 204 2.32 -5.77 -22.95
CA SER A 204 2.07 -6.43 -24.24
C SER A 204 3.22 -7.31 -24.72
N LYS A 205 4.41 -7.14 -24.14
CA LYS A 205 5.60 -7.97 -24.41
C LYS A 205 5.63 -9.25 -23.57
N ILE A 206 4.65 -9.43 -22.69
CA ILE A 206 4.57 -10.50 -21.72
C ILE A 206 3.44 -11.44 -22.14
N ASP A 207 3.60 -12.74 -21.90
CA ASP A 207 2.56 -13.73 -22.18
C ASP A 207 1.25 -13.40 -21.44
N MET A 208 0.11 -13.84 -21.99
CA MET A 208 -1.20 -13.56 -21.43
C MET A 208 -1.35 -14.01 -19.98
N VAL A 209 -0.83 -15.19 -19.61
CA VAL A 209 -0.95 -15.73 -18.24
C VAL A 209 -0.15 -14.87 -17.27
N ASP A 210 1.11 -14.61 -17.61
CA ASP A 210 2.01 -13.77 -16.80
C ASP A 210 1.48 -12.33 -16.69
N ARG A 211 0.83 -11.81 -17.74
CA ARG A 211 0.18 -10.48 -17.72
C ARG A 211 -0.98 -10.42 -16.73
N ILE A 212 -1.79 -11.48 -16.61
CA ILE A 212 -2.90 -11.53 -15.64
C ILE A 212 -2.34 -11.51 -14.21
N GLU A 213 -1.31 -12.32 -13.95
CA GLU A 213 -0.66 -12.40 -12.64
C GLU A 213 0.02 -11.07 -12.24
N LEU A 214 0.73 -10.43 -13.17
CA LEU A 214 1.32 -9.11 -12.92
C LEU A 214 0.26 -8.04 -12.61
N LYS A 215 -0.88 -8.06 -13.33
CA LYS A 215 -2.00 -7.16 -13.02
C LYS A 215 -2.55 -7.42 -11.62
N ALA A 216 -2.73 -8.68 -11.23
CA ALA A 216 -3.18 -9.03 -9.88
C ALA A 216 -2.22 -8.51 -8.80
N ARG A 217 -0.90 -8.65 -9.00
CA ARG A 217 0.11 -8.11 -8.08
C ARG A 217 0.05 -6.60 -7.94
N ILE A 218 -0.13 -5.88 -9.04
CA ILE A 218 -0.26 -4.43 -9.00
C ILE A 218 -1.56 -4.01 -8.33
N THR A 219 -2.67 -4.70 -8.61
CA THR A 219 -3.95 -4.47 -7.91
C THR A 219 -3.77 -4.64 -6.40
N ALA A 220 -3.14 -5.73 -5.96
CA ALA A 220 -2.85 -5.97 -4.55
C ALA A 220 -1.94 -4.88 -3.95
N ALA A 221 -0.89 -4.45 -4.65
CA ALA A 221 0.02 -3.41 -4.18
C ALA A 221 -0.66 -2.04 -4.03
N VAL A 222 -1.47 -1.64 -5.02
CA VAL A 222 -2.26 -0.39 -4.97
C VAL A 222 -3.29 -0.46 -3.84
N THR A 223 -3.98 -1.59 -3.69
CA THR A 223 -4.99 -1.79 -2.64
C THR A 223 -4.35 -1.77 -1.25
N SER A 224 -3.21 -2.42 -1.07
CA SER A 224 -2.46 -2.38 0.19
C SER A 224 -1.98 -0.97 0.54
N SER A 225 -1.52 -0.20 -0.45
CA SER A 225 -1.13 1.21 -0.27
C SER A 225 -2.33 2.10 0.09
N ALA A 226 -3.46 1.87 -0.56
CA ALA A 226 -4.71 2.57 -0.27
C ALA A 226 -5.20 2.26 1.15
N TYR A 227 -5.17 0.99 1.56
CA TYR A 227 -5.47 0.56 2.92
C TYR A 227 -4.60 1.28 3.94
N ALA A 228 -3.28 1.29 3.75
CA ALA A 228 -2.36 2.00 4.65
C ALA A 228 -2.69 3.50 4.78
N THR A 229 -3.20 4.11 3.72
CA THR A 229 -3.59 5.53 3.70
C THR A 229 -4.88 5.79 4.48
N ILE A 230 -5.88 4.92 4.36
CA ILE A 230 -7.22 5.17 4.92
C ILE A 230 -7.48 4.45 6.25
N ALA A 231 -6.75 3.38 6.57
CA ALA A 231 -6.91 2.63 7.81
C ALA A 231 -6.87 3.52 9.07
N PRO A 232 -6.00 4.55 9.17
CA PRO A 232 -6.00 5.47 10.31
C PRO A 232 -7.31 6.26 10.53
N LEU A 233 -8.19 6.34 9.53
CA LEU A 233 -9.52 6.96 9.64
C LEU A 233 -10.49 6.07 10.45
N PHE A 234 -10.27 4.75 10.44
CA PHE A 234 -11.14 3.75 11.04
C PHE A 234 -10.58 3.29 12.38
N LYS A 235 -10.74 4.14 13.40
CA LYS A 235 -10.34 3.79 14.77
C LYS A 235 -11.34 2.84 15.41
N SER A 236 -10.82 1.92 16.23
CA SER A 236 -11.63 1.03 17.07
C SER A 236 -12.73 1.82 17.79
N PRO A 237 -14.00 1.37 17.76
CA PRO A 237 -14.43 0.04 17.35
C PRO A 237 -14.64 -0.15 15.83
N ASN A 238 -14.48 0.88 15.01
CA ASN A 238 -14.62 0.76 13.56
C ASN A 238 -13.44 -0.01 12.98
N CYS A 239 -13.72 -0.83 11.96
CA CYS A 239 -12.74 -1.71 11.35
C CYS A 239 -12.71 -1.53 9.84
N ILE A 240 -11.54 -1.75 9.26
CA ILE A 240 -11.35 -1.93 7.83
C ILE A 240 -10.40 -3.11 7.60
N HIS A 241 -10.70 -3.92 6.59
CA HIS A 241 -9.91 -5.08 6.19
C HIS A 241 -9.80 -5.12 4.67
N VAL A 242 -8.66 -5.57 4.16
CA VAL A 242 -8.43 -5.75 2.72
C VAL A 242 -8.94 -7.12 2.33
N ASP A 243 -9.65 -7.23 1.21
CA ASP A 243 -9.95 -8.54 0.65
C ASP A 243 -8.64 -9.16 0.10
N GLU A 244 -8.24 -10.30 0.64
CA GLU A 244 -6.97 -10.95 0.35
C GLU A 244 -6.89 -11.53 -1.07
N THR A 245 -8.04 -11.63 -1.77
CA THR A 245 -8.06 -12.02 -3.17
C THR A 245 -7.28 -10.98 -3.99
N PRO A 246 -6.14 -11.34 -4.62
CA PRO A 246 -5.24 -10.34 -5.22
C PRO A 246 -5.88 -9.53 -6.37
N THR A 247 -6.97 -10.05 -6.94
CA THR A 247 -7.70 -9.44 -8.07
C THR A 247 -8.94 -8.64 -7.65
N SER A 248 -9.36 -8.69 -6.38
CA SER A 248 -10.59 -8.02 -5.92
C SER A 248 -10.46 -6.51 -6.06
N GLY A 249 -9.36 -5.96 -5.52
CA GLY A 249 -9.21 -4.51 -5.35
C GLY A 249 -10.20 -3.94 -4.33
N ASP A 250 -10.76 -4.77 -3.46
CA ASP A 250 -11.83 -4.41 -2.54
C ASP A 250 -11.34 -4.35 -1.10
N MET A 251 -11.96 -3.47 -0.31
CA MET A 251 -11.80 -3.41 1.14
C MET A 251 -13.15 -3.41 1.81
N LYS A 252 -13.24 -4.09 2.94
CA LYS A 252 -14.46 -4.23 3.72
C LYS A 252 -14.35 -3.36 4.96
N ILE A 253 -15.38 -2.55 5.19
CA ILE A 253 -15.44 -1.57 6.27
C ILE A 253 -16.63 -1.92 7.14
N VAL A 254 -16.41 -1.90 8.46
CA VAL A 254 -17.45 -2.04 9.47
C VAL A 254 -17.46 -0.79 10.33
N LEU A 255 -18.60 -0.08 10.34
CA LEU A 255 -18.80 1.13 11.13
C LEU A 255 -19.87 0.94 12.21
N PHE A 256 -19.64 1.56 13.36
CA PHE A 256 -20.57 1.63 14.48
C PHE A 256 -20.93 3.09 14.74
N ALA A 257 -22.21 3.42 14.59
CA ALA A 257 -22.73 4.77 14.76
C ALA A 257 -24.12 4.72 15.39
N LYS A 258 -24.37 5.63 16.33
CA LYS A 258 -25.69 5.83 16.95
C LYS A 258 -26.64 6.63 16.05
N ASP A 259 -26.05 7.50 15.24
CA ASP A 259 -26.76 8.35 14.29
C ASP A 259 -26.69 7.76 12.88
N GLU A 260 -27.54 8.26 11.98
CA GLU A 260 -27.52 7.89 10.58
C GLU A 260 -26.18 8.30 9.92
N LEU A 261 -25.57 7.38 9.20
CA LEU A 261 -24.30 7.62 8.52
C LEU A 261 -24.54 8.39 7.22
N ASP A 262 -23.90 9.55 7.08
CA ASP A 262 -23.83 10.26 5.80
C ASP A 262 -22.82 9.56 4.88
N GLU A 263 -23.32 8.65 4.05
CA GLU A 263 -22.51 7.88 3.09
C GLU A 263 -21.77 8.78 2.09
N LYS A 264 -22.33 9.95 1.74
CA LYS A 264 -21.70 10.89 0.79
C LYS A 264 -20.52 11.58 1.45
N LEU A 265 -20.67 12.00 2.70
CA LEU A 265 -19.58 12.59 3.46
C LEU A 265 -18.46 11.58 3.71
N LEU A 266 -18.81 10.34 4.07
CA LEU A 266 -17.84 9.25 4.23
C LEU A 266 -17.08 8.98 2.93
N SER A 267 -17.79 8.85 1.81
CA SER A 267 -17.21 8.68 0.48
C SER A 267 -16.28 9.83 0.11
N PHE A 268 -16.72 11.08 0.35
CA PHE A 268 -15.89 12.27 0.11
C PHE A 268 -14.58 12.24 0.91
N HIS A 269 -14.61 11.88 2.19
CA HIS A 269 -13.41 11.78 3.01
C HIS A 269 -12.45 10.69 2.52
N ILE A 270 -12.97 9.50 2.20
CA ILE A 270 -12.16 8.39 1.68
C ILE A 270 -11.51 8.80 0.35
N VAL A 271 -12.30 9.32 -0.59
CA VAL A 271 -11.81 9.74 -1.91
C VAL A 271 -10.76 10.84 -1.79
N SER A 272 -10.98 11.84 -0.91
CA SER A 272 -10.02 12.93 -0.69
C SER A 272 -8.68 12.40 -0.17
N MET A 273 -8.70 11.42 0.73
CA MET A 273 -7.50 10.78 1.27
C MET A 273 -6.79 9.89 0.25
N LEU A 274 -7.54 9.26 -0.67
CA LEU A 274 -6.98 8.44 -1.74
C LEU A 274 -6.51 9.24 -2.96
N GLN A 275 -6.85 10.53 -3.05
CA GLN A 275 -6.52 11.37 -4.20
C GLN A 275 -5.01 11.43 -4.51
N PRO A 276 -4.08 11.54 -3.52
CA PRO A 276 -2.65 11.49 -3.82
C PRO A 276 -2.18 10.16 -4.44
N LEU A 277 -2.83 9.05 -4.09
CA LEU A 277 -2.49 7.71 -4.60
C LEU A 277 -3.12 7.44 -5.98
N LEU A 278 -4.42 7.71 -6.13
CA LEU A 278 -5.19 7.33 -7.32
C LEU A 278 -5.38 8.49 -8.32
N GLY A 279 -4.99 9.71 -7.97
CA GLY A 279 -5.17 10.89 -8.80
C GLY A 279 -6.64 11.14 -9.14
N GLU A 280 -6.92 11.47 -10.41
CA GLU A 280 -8.30 11.66 -10.88
C GLU A 280 -9.16 10.40 -10.78
N HIS A 281 -8.56 9.20 -10.76
CA HIS A 281 -9.30 7.95 -10.67
C HIS A 281 -9.95 7.77 -9.29
N ALA A 282 -9.41 8.40 -8.24
CA ALA A 282 -10.03 8.41 -6.90
C ALA A 282 -11.49 8.88 -6.97
N THR A 283 -11.71 10.02 -7.63
CA THR A 283 -13.04 10.63 -7.69
C THR A 283 -13.98 9.96 -8.69
N LYS A 284 -13.45 9.38 -9.77
CA LYS A 284 -14.24 8.90 -10.91
C LYS A 284 -14.57 7.42 -10.82
N HIS A 285 -13.76 6.62 -10.12
CA HIS A 285 -13.77 5.16 -10.23
C HIS A 285 -13.63 4.43 -8.89
N THR A 286 -13.52 5.14 -7.77
CA THR A 286 -13.67 4.55 -6.44
C THR A 286 -15.14 4.46 -6.09
N LEU A 287 -15.59 3.28 -5.66
CA LEU A 287 -16.98 3.05 -5.26
C LEU A 287 -17.05 2.69 -3.79
N LEU A 288 -17.95 3.33 -3.06
CA LEU A 288 -18.32 2.95 -1.70
C LEU A 288 -19.75 2.40 -1.76
N LEU A 289 -19.91 1.12 -1.47
CA LEU A 289 -21.18 0.40 -1.55
C LEU A 289 -21.66 0.04 -0.15
N SER A 290 -22.88 0.44 0.20
CA SER A 290 -23.56 0.02 1.43
C SER A 290 -23.99 -1.44 1.28
N ALA A 291 -23.46 -2.31 2.14
CA ALA A 291 -23.70 -3.76 2.12
C ALA A 291 -24.74 -4.21 3.17
N GLY A 292 -25.26 -3.27 3.97
CA GLY A 292 -26.34 -3.51 4.94
C GLY A 292 -25.91 -3.30 6.38
N ILE A 293 -26.79 -3.73 7.30
CA ILE A 293 -26.63 -3.52 8.75
C ILE A 293 -26.81 -4.86 9.46
N CYS A 294 -25.93 -5.18 10.41
CA CYS A 294 -25.97 -6.42 11.18
C CYS A 294 -25.83 -6.16 12.70
N PRO A 295 -26.77 -6.62 13.53
CA PRO A 295 -26.69 -6.46 14.97
C PRO A 295 -25.91 -7.59 15.68
N ILE A 296 -25.33 -8.55 14.94
CA ILE A 296 -24.77 -9.78 15.51
C ILE A 296 -23.28 -9.91 15.18
N LYS A 297 -22.45 -10.19 16.20
CA LYS A 297 -21.00 -10.39 16.07
C LYS A 297 -20.63 -11.36 14.95
N LYS A 298 -21.26 -12.53 14.93
CA LYS A 298 -21.01 -13.56 13.91
C LYS A 298 -21.18 -13.03 12.48
N GLY A 299 -22.16 -12.16 12.23
CA GLY A 299 -22.38 -11.58 10.90
C GLY A 299 -21.32 -10.55 10.52
N ALA A 300 -20.92 -9.69 11.47
CA ALA A 300 -19.86 -8.70 11.25
C ALA A 300 -18.48 -9.33 11.02
N VAL A 301 -18.16 -10.37 11.79
CA VAL A 301 -16.92 -11.14 11.63
C VAL A 301 -16.93 -11.87 10.28
N ALA A 302 -18.04 -12.54 9.95
CA ALA A 302 -18.19 -13.24 8.67
C ALA A 302 -18.11 -12.29 7.46
N PHE A 303 -18.61 -11.05 7.59
CA PHE A 303 -18.48 -10.06 6.53
C PHE A 303 -17.02 -9.73 6.24
N LEU A 304 -16.22 -9.43 7.28
CA LEU A 304 -14.80 -9.13 7.12
C LEU A 304 -14.01 -10.35 6.60
N GLN A 305 -14.30 -11.55 7.12
CA GLN A 305 -13.55 -12.77 6.82
C GLN A 305 -13.91 -13.46 5.49
N ASN A 306 -15.18 -13.43 5.06
CA ASN A 306 -15.60 -14.15 3.86
C ASN A 306 -15.62 -13.22 2.64
N GLY A 307 -14.59 -13.35 1.79
CA GLY A 307 -14.49 -12.84 0.42
C GLY A 307 -14.07 -13.99 -0.48
#